data_AF-A0A4D4KWI4-F1
#
_entry.id   AF-A0A4D4KWI4-F1
#
_cell.length_a   1.000
_cell.length_b   1.000
_cell.length_c   1.000
_cell.angle_alpha   90.00
_cell.angle_beta   90.00
_cell.angle_gamma   90.00
#
_symmetry.space_group_name_H-M   'P 1'
#
loop_
_entity.id
_entity.type
_entity.pdbx_description
1 polymer ?
#
loop_
_entity_poly.entity_id
_entity_poly.type
_entity_poly.pdbx_seq_one_letter_code
_entity_poly.pdbx_strand_id
1 'polypeptide(L)' 'MRLGAAVHRAASRGASRADGLDLLAAFVRDRECRAMEVLRCAGVAVAPLVTALEGEV' A
#
# COMPACT_ATOMS: atom_id res chain seq x y z
N MET A 1 -7.83 -4.90 5.92
CA MET A 1 -7.59 -3.77 4.99
C MET A 1 -8.67 -2.72 5.18
N ARG A 2 -8.30 -1.50 5.59
CA ARG A 2 -9.24 -0.36 5.61
C ARG A 2 -8.93 0.57 4.44
N LEU A 3 -9.82 0.67 3.44
CA LEU A 3 -9.69 1.62 2.32
C LEU A 3 -9.41 3.07 2.79
N GLY A 4 -9.84 3.42 4.00
CA GLY A 4 -9.59 4.74 4.59
C GLY A 4 -8.11 5.11 4.68
N ALA A 5 -7.18 4.14 4.83
CA ALA A 5 -5.75 4.44 4.85
C ALA A 5 -5.23 4.89 3.47
N ALA A 6 -5.75 4.31 2.39
CA ALA A 6 -5.42 4.73 1.02
C ALA A 6 -6.01 6.12 0.74
N VAL A 7 -7.26 6.38 1.14
CA VAL A 7 -7.89 7.70 1.01
C VAL A 7 -7.14 8.77 1.82
N HIS A 8 -6.67 8.44 3.02
CA HIS A 8 -5.89 9.36 3.84
C HIS A 8 -4.55 9.72 3.17
N ARG A 9 -3.87 8.75 2.55
CA ARG A 9 -2.63 9.00 1.78
C ARG A 9 -2.88 9.84 0.53
N ALA A 10 -3.98 9.59 -0.19
CA ALA A 10 -4.40 10.46 -1.29
C ALA A 10 -4.65 11.90 -0.81
N ALA A 11 -5.32 12.07 0.33
CA ALA A 11 -5.56 13.38 0.89
C ALA A 11 -4.25 14.08 1.30
N SER A 12 -3.27 13.37 1.84
CA SER A 12 -1.97 13.97 2.23
C SER A 12 -1.15 14.45 1.03
N ARG A 13 -1.35 13.87 -0.16
CA ARG A 13 -0.78 14.37 -1.43
C ARG A 13 -1.67 15.40 -2.14
N GLY A 14 -2.80 15.81 -1.55
CA GLY A 14 -3.75 16.75 -2.14
C GLY A 14 -4.65 16.16 -3.24
N ALA A 15 -4.69 14.84 -3.37
CA ALA A 15 -5.55 14.16 -4.34
C ALA A 15 -6.94 13.88 -3.74
N SER A 16 -7.97 14.08 -4.56
CA SER A 16 -9.36 13.79 -4.19
C SER A 16 -9.71 12.30 -4.27
N ARG A 17 -8.86 11.49 -4.89
CA ARG A 17 -9.06 10.05 -5.10
C ARG A 17 -7.77 9.30 -4.81
N ALA A 18 -7.90 8.16 -4.14
CA ALA A 18 -6.83 7.18 -3.99
C ALA A 18 -6.56 6.48 -5.32
N ASP A 19 -5.28 6.31 -5.63
CA ASP A 19 -4.81 5.49 -6.74
C ASP A 19 -4.31 4.11 -6.28
N GLY A 20 -3.77 3.33 -7.22
CA GLY A 20 -3.25 2.00 -6.93
C GLY A 20 -2.06 2.01 -5.97
N LEU A 21 -1.23 3.06 -5.97
CA LEU A 21 -0.08 3.19 -5.09
C LEU A 21 -0.52 3.52 -3.67
N ASP A 22 -1.55 4.37 -3.54
CA ASP A 22 -2.17 4.64 -2.24
C ASP A 22 -2.80 3.38 -1.64
N LEU A 23 -3.42 2.54 -2.49
CA LEU A 23 -3.95 1.24 -2.10
C LEU A 23 -2.84 0.28 -1.67
N LEU A 24 -1.74 0.24 -2.41
CA LEU A 24 -0.60 -0.62 -2.15
C LEU A 24 0.13 -0.24 -0.86
N ALA A 25 0.32 1.06 -0.61
CA ALA A 25 0.86 1.58 0.64
C ALA A 25 -0.04 1.22 1.83
N ALA A 26 -1.36 1.22 1.65
CA ALA A 26 -2.30 0.78 2.68
C ALA A 26 -2.19 -0.74 2.97
N PHE A 27 -1.89 -1.57 1.97
CA PHE A 27 -1.62 -2.99 2.18
C PHE A 27 -0.34 -3.24 2.98
N VAL A 28 0.73 -2.51 2.68
CA VAL A 28 2.01 -2.63 3.41
C VAL A 28 1.85 -2.33 4.91
N ARG A 29 1.01 -1.35 5.25
CA ARG A 29 0.77 -0.96 6.66
C ARG A 29 -0.18 -1.90 7.42
N ASP A 30 -0.91 -2.77 6.72
CA ASP A 30 -1.84 -3.72 7.33
C ASP A 30 -1.25 -5.13 7.38
N ARG A 31 -0.64 -5.47 8.52
CA ARG A 31 0.05 -6.76 8.74
C ARG A 31 -0.86 -7.99 8.65
N GLU A 32 -2.17 -7.81 8.81
CA GLU A 32 -3.16 -8.89 8.69
C GLU A 32 -3.64 -9.07 7.24
N CYS A 33 -3.23 -8.19 6.32
CA CYS A 33 -3.70 -8.21 4.95
C CYS A 33 -2.99 -9.28 4.10
N ARG A 34 -3.77 -10.27 3.64
CA ARG A 34 -3.28 -11.33 2.74
C ARG A 34 -2.89 -10.87 1.33
N ALA A 35 -3.13 -9.60 0.97
CA ALA A 35 -2.71 -9.07 -0.33
C ALA A 35 -1.19 -9.22 -0.54
N MET A 36 -0.39 -9.05 0.51
CA MET A 36 1.06 -9.22 0.43
C MET A 36 1.46 -10.68 0.21
N GLU A 37 0.69 -11.64 0.74
CA GLU A 37 0.89 -13.06 0.46
C GLU A 37 0.57 -13.38 -1.01
N VAL A 38 -0.50 -12.81 -1.55
CA VAL A 38 -0.87 -12.98 -2.97
C VAL A 38 0.22 -12.43 -3.89
N LEU A 39 0.75 -11.24 -3.60
CA LEU A 39 1.86 -10.65 -4.36
C LEU A 39 3.10 -11.55 -4.32
N ARG A 40 3.47 -12.06 -3.15
CA ARG A 40 4.58 -13.02 -3.01
C ARG A 40 4.35 -14.29 -3.82
N CYS A 41 3.15 -14.86 -3.77
CA CYS A 41 2.79 -16.05 -4.55
C CYS A 41 2.80 -15.78 -6.06
N ALA A 42 2.53 -14.55 -6.48
CA ALA A 42 2.64 -14.11 -7.87
C ALA A 42 4.11 -13.83 -8.31
N GLY A 43 5.09 -14.02 -7.42
CA GLY A 43 6.51 -13.78 -7.71
C GLY A 43 6.95 -12.32 -7.54
N VAL A 44 6.11 -11.46 -6.95
CA VAL A 44 6.48 -10.07 -6.65
C VAL A 44 7.40 -10.04 -5.44
N ALA A 45 8.52 -9.34 -5.56
CA ALA A 45 9.45 -9.12 -4.46
C ALA A 45 8.85 -8.13 -3.45
N VAL A 46 8.25 -8.66 -2.38
CA VAL A 46 7.54 -7.87 -1.37
C VAL A 46 8.48 -7.00 -0.52
N ALA A 47 9.65 -7.51 -0.13
CA ALA A 47 10.59 -6.75 0.71
C ALA A 47 11.02 -5.40 0.12
N PRO A 48 11.53 -5.32 -1.14
CA PRO A 48 11.87 -4.02 -1.73
C PRO A 48 10.65 -3.13 -1.97
N LEU A 49 9.48 -3.72 -2.21
CA LEU A 49 8.23 -2.98 -2.36
C LEU A 49 7.83 -2.28 -1.06
N VAL A 50 7.95 -2.96 0.07
CA VAL A 50 7.70 -2.39 1.41
C VAL A 50 8.66 -1.22 1.67
N THR A 51 9.96 -1.42 1.44
CA THR A 51 10.96 -0.37 1.64
C THR A 51 10.67 0.88 0.81
N ALA A 52 10.29 0.73 -0.46
CA ALA A 52 9.94 1.86 -1.31
C ALA A 52 8.72 2.63 -0.77
N LEU A 53 7.69 1.91 -0.32
CA LEU A 53 6.44 2.50 0.16
C LEU A 53 6.52 3.08 1.58
N GLU A 54 7.44 2.61 2.41
CA GLU A 54 7.72 3.18 3.72
C GLU A 54 8.58 4.46 3.64
N GLY A 55 9.41 4.59 2.60
CA GLY A 55 10.27 5.76 2.38
C GLY A 55 9.57 6.97 1.76
N GLU A 56 8.39 6.79 1.15
CA GLU A 56 7.55 7.87 0.63
C GLU A 56 6.65 8.44 1.74
N VAL A 57 7.25 9.18 2.69
CA VAL A 57 6.53 9.96 3.71
C VAL A 57 6.25 11.37 3.22
#